data_AF-A0A855LNY1-F1
#
_entry.id   AF-A0A855LNY1-F1
#
_cell.length_a   1.000
_cell.length_b   1.000
_cell.length_c   1.000
_cell.angle_alpha   90.00
_cell.angle_beta   90.00
_cell.angle_gamma   90.00
#
_symmetry.space_group_name_H-M   'P 1'
#
loop_
_entity.id
_entity.type
_entity.pdbx_description
1 polymer ?
#
loop_
_entity_poly.entity_id
_entity_poly.type
_entity_poly.pdbx_seq_one_letter_code
_entity_poly.pdbx_strand_id
1 'polypeptide(L)'
;MAPMPSTLISLVTWLALVTPAQADTCPAGEKQVCLDSCICLPDPGRLSEDLFLIAAPALAMGLTQARAEAASTDIKPIPPHIREQLLRWYDPGVLDAVHYKVTNDGQYNAATAILQNPDVGAVTLIDIILFRDAETAEHNVTLWAHELKHVQQFQEWGVDGFAQRYTQDFNAVEAPAYAIQGEVRRWLRAEAR
;
A
#
# COMPACT_ATOMS: atom_id res chain seq x y z
N MET A 1 77.94 44.56 -34.80
CA MET A 1 77.00 44.22 -33.72
C MET A 1 75.70 43.71 -34.36
N ALA A 2 75.45 42.40 -34.25
CA ALA A 2 74.11 41.80 -34.34
C ALA A 2 73.35 42.08 -33.00
N PRO A 3 71.99 41.96 -32.86
CA PRO A 3 71.13 40.89 -33.42
C PRO A 3 69.70 41.29 -33.90
N MET A 4 69.03 40.29 -34.50
CA MET A 4 67.56 40.09 -34.67
C MET A 4 66.88 39.84 -33.28
N PRO A 5 65.62 39.35 -33.10
CA PRO A 5 64.46 39.07 -33.99
C PRO A 5 63.07 39.46 -33.36
N SER A 6 61.95 39.32 -34.08
CA SER A 6 60.63 38.95 -33.50
C SER A 6 59.61 38.70 -34.62
N THR A 7 59.43 37.45 -35.02
CA THR A 7 58.40 36.48 -34.56
C THR A 7 57.07 36.62 -35.31
N LEU A 8 56.93 35.78 -36.35
CA LEU A 8 55.68 35.41 -36.99
C LEU A 8 54.84 34.57 -36.02
N ILE A 9 53.61 35.01 -35.72
CA ILE A 9 52.64 34.24 -34.95
C ILE A 9 51.75 33.50 -35.95
N SER A 10 51.96 32.19 -36.10
CA SER A 10 51.04 31.28 -36.79
C SER A 10 49.89 30.92 -35.84
N LEU A 11 48.67 31.33 -36.18
CA LEU A 11 47.45 30.93 -35.48
C LEU A 11 46.96 29.60 -36.08
N VAL A 12 47.11 28.50 -35.33
CA VAL A 12 46.57 27.18 -35.70
C VAL A 12 45.15 27.06 -35.14
N THR A 13 44.16 27.09 -36.01
CA THR A 13 42.75 26.83 -35.66
C THR A 13 42.49 25.32 -35.60
N TRP A 14 42.20 24.81 -34.40
CA TRP A 14 41.70 23.44 -34.19
C TRP A 14 40.20 23.38 -34.42
N LEU A 15 39.77 22.57 -35.40
CA LEU A 15 38.37 22.27 -35.65
C LEU A 15 37.96 21.07 -34.79
N ALA A 16 37.19 21.30 -33.73
CA ALA A 16 36.61 20.21 -32.93
C ALA A 16 35.39 19.65 -33.67
N LEU A 17 35.49 18.41 -34.16
CA LEU A 17 34.35 17.62 -34.63
C LEU A 17 33.45 17.30 -33.44
N VAL A 18 32.33 18.02 -33.30
CA VAL A 18 31.26 17.66 -32.37
C VAL A 18 30.45 16.54 -33.03
N THR A 19 30.60 15.30 -32.55
CA THR A 19 29.72 14.20 -32.91
C THR A 19 28.34 14.44 -32.29
N PRO A 20 27.23 14.39 -33.05
CA PRO A 20 25.90 14.48 -32.46
C PRO A 20 25.67 13.23 -31.61
N ALA A 21 25.26 13.43 -30.35
CA ALA A 21 24.71 12.36 -29.54
C ALA A 21 23.53 11.73 -30.30
N GLN A 22 23.55 10.41 -30.49
CA GLN A 22 22.47 9.70 -31.17
C GLN A 22 21.18 9.92 -30.38
N ALA A 23 20.17 10.47 -31.04
CA ALA A 23 18.85 10.66 -30.47
C ALA A 23 18.26 9.31 -30.07
N ASP A 24 17.62 9.25 -28.91
CA ASP A 24 16.92 8.08 -28.38
C ASP A 24 16.00 7.49 -29.46
N THR A 25 16.29 6.27 -29.94
CA THR A 25 15.54 5.59 -31.00
C THR A 25 14.34 4.80 -30.50
N CYS A 26 14.09 4.79 -29.19
CA CYS A 26 13.00 4.02 -28.60
C CYS A 26 11.67 4.79 -28.63
N PRO A 27 10.53 4.10 -28.85
CA PRO A 27 9.19 4.67 -28.67
C PRO A 27 9.01 5.33 -27.30
N ALA A 28 8.11 6.32 -27.23
CA ALA A 28 7.82 7.00 -25.97
C ALA A 28 7.33 6.02 -24.89
N GLY A 29 8.10 5.86 -23.81
CA GLY A 29 7.81 4.91 -22.73
C GLY A 29 8.70 3.67 -22.72
N GLU A 30 9.66 3.60 -23.64
CA GLU A 30 10.70 2.59 -23.63
C GLU A 30 12.06 3.24 -23.37
N LYS A 31 12.94 2.51 -22.67
CA LYS A 31 14.32 2.88 -22.42
C LYS A 31 15.24 1.92 -23.15
N GLN A 32 16.25 2.48 -23.82
CA GLN A 32 17.26 1.68 -24.48
C GLN A 32 18.21 1.03 -23.46
N VAL A 33 18.39 -0.29 -23.58
CA VAL A 33 19.37 -1.06 -22.80
C VAL A 33 20.32 -1.74 -23.78
N CYS A 34 21.61 -1.43 -23.67
CA CYS A 34 22.65 -1.96 -24.55
C CYS A 34 23.63 -2.84 -23.75
N LEU A 35 23.82 -4.07 -24.20
CA LEU A 35 24.92 -4.95 -23.76
C LEU A 35 25.85 -5.20 -24.96
N ASP A 36 25.50 -6.15 -25.84
CA ASP A 36 26.16 -6.37 -27.14
C ASP A 36 25.34 -5.84 -28.33
N SER A 37 24.03 -5.70 -28.12
CA SER A 37 23.08 -5.02 -29.02
C SER A 37 22.11 -4.21 -28.16
N CYS A 38 21.56 -3.14 -28.73
CA CYS A 38 20.61 -2.29 -28.03
C CYS A 38 19.19 -2.78 -28.27
N ILE A 39 18.45 -3.01 -27.20
CA ILE A 39 17.02 -3.31 -27.24
C ILE A 39 16.26 -2.20 -26.51
N CYS A 40 15.06 -1.90 -27.00
CA CYS A 40 14.13 -1.04 -26.29
C CYS A 40 13.29 -1.91 -25.36
N LEU A 41 13.36 -1.62 -24.07
CA LEU A 41 12.55 -2.26 -23.04
C LEU A 41 11.57 -1.22 -22.48
N PRO A 42 10.36 -1.62 -22.06
CA PRO A 42 9.47 -0.70 -21.37
C PRO A 42 10.19 -0.08 -20.18
N ASP A 43 10.05 1.23 -20.00
CA ASP A 43 10.69 1.94 -18.90
C ASP A 43 10.15 1.36 -17.57
N PRO A 44 11.00 0.75 -16.72
CA PRO A 44 10.57 0.17 -15.45
C PRO A 44 9.86 1.20 -14.54
N GLY A 45 10.18 2.50 -14.65
CA GLY A 45 9.46 3.55 -13.91
C GLY A 45 8.03 3.76 -14.39
N ARG A 46 7.78 3.68 -15.70
CA ARG A 46 6.42 3.75 -16.26
C ARG A 46 5.65 2.46 -16.02
N LEU A 47 6.31 1.30 -16.08
CA LEU A 47 5.69 0.03 -15.70
C LEU A 47 5.15 0.04 -14.26
N SER A 48 5.87 0.68 -13.32
CA SER A 48 5.35 0.84 -11.96
C SER A 48 4.15 1.78 -11.90
N GLU A 49 4.19 2.92 -12.59
CA GLU A 49 3.07 3.87 -12.59
C GLU A 49 1.82 3.28 -13.26
N ASP A 50 1.97 2.65 -14.43
CA ASP A 50 0.88 1.99 -15.15
C ASP A 50 0.31 0.80 -14.36
N LEU A 51 1.15 0.07 -13.62
CA LEU A 51 0.70 -0.97 -12.69
C LEU A 51 -0.15 -0.37 -11.57
N PHE A 52 0.27 0.75 -10.97
CA PHE A 52 -0.51 1.42 -9.92
C PHE A 52 -1.83 2.00 -10.43
N LEU A 53 -1.86 2.50 -11.68
CA LEU A 53 -3.07 2.99 -12.34
C LEU A 53 -4.16 1.91 -12.49
N ILE A 54 -3.77 0.63 -12.54
CA ILE A 54 -4.71 -0.50 -12.64
C ILE A 54 -4.94 -1.16 -11.27
N ALA A 55 -3.89 -1.30 -10.46
CA ALA A 55 -3.95 -2.02 -9.20
C ALA A 55 -4.86 -1.35 -8.17
N ALA A 56 -4.76 -0.01 -8.00
CA ALA A 56 -5.56 0.68 -7.00
C ALA A 56 -7.07 0.63 -7.30
N PRO A 57 -7.56 0.93 -8.52
CA PRO A 57 -8.97 0.78 -8.85
C PRO A 57 -9.46 -0.67 -8.76
N ALA A 58 -8.63 -1.64 -9.18
CA ALA A 58 -8.98 -3.05 -9.07
C ALA A 58 -9.15 -3.49 -7.61
N LEU A 59 -8.25 -3.05 -6.72
CA LEU A 59 -8.34 -3.30 -5.29
C LEU A 59 -9.57 -2.63 -4.67
N ALA A 60 -9.84 -1.36 -4.99
CA ALA A 60 -11.00 -0.63 -4.48
C ALA A 60 -12.33 -1.32 -4.86
N MET A 61 -12.44 -1.75 -6.13
CA MET A 61 -13.58 -2.52 -6.61
C MET A 61 -13.70 -3.87 -5.91
N GLY A 62 -12.58 -4.61 -5.77
CA GLY A 62 -12.54 -5.90 -5.08
C GLY A 62 -13.01 -5.78 -3.61
N LEU A 63 -12.50 -4.80 -2.87
CA LEU A 63 -12.90 -4.52 -1.49
C LEU A 63 -14.40 -4.19 -1.40
N THR A 64 -14.91 -3.37 -2.31
CA THR A 64 -16.33 -3.00 -2.34
C THR A 64 -17.23 -4.21 -2.61
N GLN A 65 -16.83 -5.06 -3.56
CA GLN A 65 -17.55 -6.29 -3.88
C GLN A 65 -17.52 -7.27 -2.70
N ALA A 66 -16.34 -7.54 -2.14
CA ALA A 66 -16.19 -8.44 -1.00
C ALA A 66 -17.00 -7.95 0.22
N ARG A 67 -17.03 -6.64 0.47
CA ARG A 67 -17.87 -6.04 1.51
C ARG A 67 -19.36 -6.29 1.23
N ALA A 68 -19.81 -6.07 -0.01
CA ALA A 68 -21.21 -6.28 -0.38
C ALA A 68 -21.64 -7.75 -0.21
N GLU A 69 -20.76 -8.69 -0.55
CA GLU A 69 -20.97 -10.13 -0.33
C GLU A 69 -21.04 -10.46 1.16
N ALA A 70 -20.12 -9.92 1.96
CA ALA A 70 -20.09 -10.12 3.42
C ALA A 70 -21.34 -9.57 4.12
N ALA A 71 -21.83 -8.40 3.69
CA ALA A 71 -22.98 -7.69 4.26
C ALA A 71 -24.32 -8.42 4.04
N SER A 72 -24.38 -9.41 3.15
CA SER A 72 -25.64 -10.03 2.70
C SER A 72 -26.43 -10.75 3.81
N THR A 73 -25.77 -11.27 4.86
CA THR A 73 -26.41 -11.93 6.02
C THR A 73 -25.45 -12.00 7.23
N ASP A 74 -25.98 -12.05 8.45
CA ASP A 74 -25.28 -12.44 9.70
C ASP A 74 -24.03 -11.61 10.07
N ILE A 75 -24.06 -10.30 9.81
CA ILE A 75 -23.10 -9.37 10.41
C ILE A 75 -23.55 -9.00 11.84
N LYS A 76 -22.59 -8.90 12.75
CA LYS A 76 -22.82 -8.58 14.16
C LYS A 76 -22.10 -7.28 14.51
N PRO A 77 -22.64 -6.45 15.44
CA PRO A 77 -21.89 -5.30 15.94
C PRO A 77 -20.67 -5.75 16.74
N ILE A 78 -19.72 -4.85 16.97
CA ILE A 78 -18.59 -5.11 17.88
C ILE A 78 -19.08 -5.67 19.24
N PRO A 79 -18.45 -6.73 19.79
CA PRO A 79 -18.86 -7.27 21.09
C PRO A 79 -18.75 -6.19 22.19
N PRO A 80 -19.76 -6.03 23.07
CA PRO A 80 -19.79 -4.91 24.02
C PRO A 80 -18.55 -4.79 24.91
N HIS A 81 -17.99 -5.91 25.37
CA HIS A 81 -16.79 -5.92 26.22
C HIS A 81 -15.51 -5.54 25.45
N ILE A 82 -15.43 -5.86 24.15
CA ILE A 82 -14.32 -5.41 23.29
C ILE A 82 -14.47 -3.91 23.05
N ARG A 83 -15.68 -3.46 22.73
CA ARG A 83 -15.99 -2.04 22.51
C ARG A 83 -15.58 -1.20 23.70
N GLU A 84 -16.00 -1.60 24.91
CA GLU A 84 -15.70 -0.86 26.14
C GLU A 84 -14.20 -0.71 26.38
N GLN A 85 -13.42 -1.78 26.18
CA GLN A 85 -11.96 -1.74 26.32
C GLN A 85 -11.30 -0.81 25.29
N LEU A 86 -11.85 -0.70 24.07
CA LEU A 86 -11.24 0.07 22.98
C LEU A 86 -11.65 1.54 22.91
N LEU A 87 -12.62 1.98 23.73
CA LEU A 87 -13.05 3.39 23.84
C LEU A 87 -11.91 4.36 24.18
N ARG A 88 -10.81 3.85 24.76
CA ARG A 88 -9.63 4.66 25.06
C ARG A 88 -8.90 5.15 23.81
N TRP A 89 -8.93 4.38 22.72
CA TRP A 89 -8.12 4.63 21.52
C TRP A 89 -8.92 5.05 20.30
N TYR A 90 -10.18 4.63 20.22
CA TYR A 90 -11.03 4.90 19.08
C TYR A 90 -12.20 5.79 19.46
N ASP A 91 -12.52 6.72 18.56
CA ASP A 91 -13.73 7.51 18.66
C ASP A 91 -14.96 6.57 18.63
N PRO A 92 -16.01 6.84 19.43
CA PRO A 92 -17.22 6.03 19.43
C PRO A 92 -17.83 5.83 18.04
N GLY A 93 -17.73 6.82 17.14
CA GLY A 93 -18.22 6.71 15.77
C GLY A 93 -17.51 5.63 14.94
N VAL A 94 -16.23 5.34 15.21
CA VAL A 94 -15.51 4.22 14.56
C VAL A 94 -16.04 2.89 15.10
N LEU A 95 -16.18 2.80 16.43
CA LEU A 95 -16.62 1.59 17.12
C LEU A 95 -18.08 1.23 16.83
N ASP A 96 -18.95 2.23 16.63
CA ASP A 96 -20.37 2.04 16.39
C ASP A 96 -20.69 1.76 14.91
N ALA A 97 -19.80 2.16 14.00
CA ALA A 97 -19.95 1.88 12.57
C ALA A 97 -19.50 0.46 12.19
N VAL A 98 -18.57 -0.12 12.96
CA VAL A 98 -17.98 -1.41 12.62
C VAL A 98 -18.92 -2.58 12.89
N HIS A 99 -18.92 -3.53 11.95
CA HIS A 99 -19.52 -4.83 12.12
C HIS A 99 -18.45 -5.91 11.96
N TYR A 100 -18.75 -7.12 12.43
CA TYR A 100 -17.91 -8.28 12.18
C TYR A 100 -18.73 -9.47 11.72
N LYS A 101 -18.03 -10.41 11.09
CA LYS A 101 -18.56 -11.70 10.70
C LYS A 101 -17.48 -12.76 10.87
N VAL A 102 -17.86 -13.91 11.42
CA VAL A 102 -17.01 -15.10 11.39
C VAL A 102 -17.31 -15.81 10.08
N THR A 103 -16.29 -16.07 9.27
CA THR A 103 -16.53 -16.55 7.91
C THR A 103 -16.23 -18.03 7.75
N ASN A 104 -16.91 -18.63 6.78
CA ASN A 104 -16.55 -19.95 6.26
C ASN A 104 -15.38 -19.75 5.28
N ASP A 105 -14.41 -20.67 5.26
CA ASP A 105 -13.14 -20.55 4.53
C ASP A 105 -13.23 -19.93 3.11
N GLY A 106 -14.32 -20.17 2.36
CA GLY A 106 -14.53 -19.61 1.02
C GLY A 106 -14.58 -18.07 0.93
N GLN A 107 -15.26 -17.38 1.84
CA GLN A 107 -15.34 -15.90 1.80
C GLN A 107 -14.04 -15.26 2.31
N TYR A 108 -13.44 -15.85 3.36
CA TYR A 108 -12.13 -15.44 3.86
C TYR A 108 -11.06 -15.48 2.76
N ASN A 109 -11.05 -16.56 1.95
CA ASN A 109 -10.09 -16.75 0.87
C ASN A 109 -10.22 -15.67 -0.22
N ALA A 110 -11.44 -15.25 -0.55
CA ALA A 110 -11.67 -14.17 -1.51
C ALA A 110 -11.13 -12.83 -0.98
N ALA A 111 -11.44 -12.48 0.27
CA ALA A 111 -10.91 -11.27 0.92
C ALA A 111 -9.38 -11.29 1.05
N THR A 112 -8.81 -12.45 1.40
CA THR A 112 -7.37 -12.67 1.50
C THR A 112 -6.69 -12.55 0.14
N ALA A 113 -7.30 -13.06 -0.93
CA ALA A 113 -6.75 -12.93 -2.29
C ALA A 113 -6.69 -11.47 -2.74
N ILE A 114 -7.66 -10.64 -2.32
CA ILE A 114 -7.67 -9.20 -2.60
C ILE A 114 -6.53 -8.48 -1.89
N LEU A 115 -6.23 -8.82 -0.63
CA LEU A 115 -5.18 -8.17 0.18
C LEU A 115 -3.81 -8.88 0.13
N GLN A 116 -3.73 -10.01 -0.56
CA GLN A 116 -2.54 -10.84 -0.76
C GLN A 116 -1.84 -11.30 0.54
N ASN A 117 -2.59 -11.65 1.60
CA ASN A 117 -1.99 -12.03 2.89
C ASN A 117 -2.51 -13.38 3.45
N PRO A 118 -1.81 -14.50 3.19
CA PRO A 118 -2.30 -15.84 3.54
C PRO A 118 -2.33 -16.15 5.05
N ASP A 119 -1.64 -15.38 5.89
CA ASP A 119 -1.39 -15.70 7.30
C ASP A 119 -2.07 -14.73 8.28
N VAL A 120 -3.19 -14.13 7.91
CA VAL A 120 -3.95 -13.21 8.78
C VAL A 120 -5.03 -13.91 9.60
N GLY A 121 -5.34 -13.36 10.78
CA GLY A 121 -6.42 -13.85 11.66
C GLY A 121 -7.76 -13.14 11.41
N ALA A 122 -7.70 -11.96 10.80
CA ALA A 122 -8.85 -11.17 10.40
C ALA A 122 -8.52 -10.34 9.15
N VAL A 123 -9.54 -9.85 8.47
CA VAL A 123 -9.43 -8.93 7.33
C VAL A 123 -10.51 -7.86 7.44
N THR A 124 -10.14 -6.59 7.35
CA THR A 124 -11.09 -5.48 7.31
C THR A 124 -11.56 -5.18 5.89
N LEU A 125 -12.86 -5.34 5.65
CA LEU A 125 -13.56 -4.95 4.43
C LEU A 125 -14.37 -3.67 4.70
N ILE A 126 -13.68 -2.52 4.64
CA ILE A 126 -14.26 -1.18 4.81
C ILE A 126 -14.75 -0.96 6.25
N ASP A 127 -15.94 -1.43 6.59
CA ASP A 127 -16.56 -1.36 7.91
C ASP A 127 -16.98 -2.75 8.45
N ILE A 128 -16.69 -3.82 7.72
CA ILE A 128 -16.96 -5.20 8.14
C ILE A 128 -15.63 -5.92 8.35
N ILE A 129 -15.37 -6.40 9.56
CA ILE A 129 -14.21 -7.22 9.87
C ILE A 129 -14.57 -8.70 9.74
N LEU A 130 -13.87 -9.38 8.85
CA LEU A 130 -13.97 -10.82 8.66
C LEU A 130 -12.97 -11.52 9.57
N PHE A 131 -13.46 -12.25 10.57
CA PHE A 131 -12.63 -13.08 11.43
C PHE A 131 -12.60 -14.52 10.93
N ARG A 132 -11.43 -15.16 11.04
CA ARG A 132 -11.25 -16.58 10.71
C ARG A 132 -12.08 -17.49 11.60
N ASP A 133 -12.17 -17.17 12.89
CA ASP A 133 -12.86 -17.98 13.89
C ASP A 133 -13.53 -17.12 14.96
N ALA A 134 -14.49 -17.71 15.68
CA ALA A 134 -15.27 -17.03 16.70
C ALA A 134 -14.46 -16.70 17.96
N GLU A 135 -13.48 -17.53 18.33
CA GLU A 135 -12.66 -17.30 19.52
C GLU A 135 -11.88 -16.00 19.38
N THR A 136 -11.23 -15.82 18.23
CA THR A 136 -10.50 -14.60 17.89
C THR A 136 -11.43 -13.39 17.86
N ALA A 137 -12.60 -13.53 17.22
CA ALA A 137 -13.59 -12.46 17.12
C ALA A 137 -14.16 -12.03 18.49
N GLU A 138 -14.32 -12.96 19.43
CA GLU A 138 -14.94 -12.67 20.72
C GLU A 138 -13.93 -12.28 21.81
N HIS A 139 -12.65 -12.64 21.69
CA HIS A 139 -11.69 -12.48 22.79
C HIS A 139 -10.41 -11.73 22.44
N ASN A 140 -10.05 -11.58 21.16
CA ASN A 140 -8.78 -10.96 20.80
C ASN A 140 -8.89 -9.43 20.64
N VAL A 141 -8.94 -8.72 21.77
CA VAL A 141 -8.99 -7.24 21.82
C VAL A 141 -7.82 -6.59 21.05
N THR A 142 -6.64 -7.22 21.04
CA THR A 142 -5.47 -6.66 20.34
C THR A 142 -5.61 -6.71 18.83
N LEU A 143 -6.18 -7.80 18.29
CA LEU A 143 -6.47 -7.90 16.87
C LEU A 143 -7.61 -6.96 16.48
N TRP A 144 -8.64 -6.83 17.30
CA TRP A 144 -9.68 -5.81 17.08
C TRP A 144 -9.11 -4.40 16.95
N ALA A 145 -8.15 -4.04 17.80
CA ALA A 145 -7.48 -2.74 17.69
C ALA A 145 -6.73 -2.60 16.35
N HIS A 146 -6.08 -3.65 15.86
CA HIS A 146 -5.46 -3.62 14.53
C HIS A 146 -6.51 -3.35 13.44
N GLU A 147 -7.55 -4.16 13.39
CA GLU A 147 -8.58 -4.09 12.34
C GLU A 147 -9.38 -2.76 12.38
N LEU A 148 -9.69 -2.25 13.58
CA LEU A 148 -10.32 -0.94 13.74
C LEU A 148 -9.46 0.20 13.20
N LYS A 149 -8.13 0.03 13.16
CA LYS A 149 -7.28 1.02 12.50
C LYS A 149 -7.56 1.08 11.01
N HIS A 150 -7.78 -0.06 10.36
CA HIS A 150 -8.18 -0.09 8.96
C HIS A 150 -9.58 0.48 8.75
N VAL A 151 -10.54 0.20 9.63
CA VAL A 151 -11.87 0.84 9.59
C VAL A 151 -11.74 2.36 9.64
N GLN A 152 -10.94 2.89 10.57
CA GLN A 152 -10.67 4.31 10.68
C GLN A 152 -10.01 4.86 9.39
N GLN A 153 -9.02 4.16 8.84
CA GLN A 153 -8.36 4.55 7.58
C GLN A 153 -9.35 4.60 6.41
N PHE A 154 -10.29 3.64 6.31
CA PHE A 154 -11.35 3.68 5.31
C PHE A 154 -12.31 4.86 5.51
N GLN A 155 -12.66 5.20 6.76
CA GLN A 155 -13.48 6.37 7.05
C GLN A 155 -12.76 7.68 6.69
N GLU A 156 -11.46 7.78 6.96
CA GLU A 156 -10.66 8.98 6.72
C GLU A 156 -10.30 9.19 5.24
N TRP A 157 -9.97 8.11 4.52
CA TRP A 157 -9.42 8.19 3.16
C TRP A 157 -10.42 7.78 2.08
N GLY A 158 -11.52 7.13 2.46
CA GLY A 158 -12.37 6.41 1.53
C GLY A 158 -11.71 5.15 0.96
N VAL A 159 -12.48 4.37 0.21
CA VAL A 159 -12.02 3.11 -0.38
C VAL A 159 -10.91 3.33 -1.41
N ASP A 160 -11.07 4.33 -2.28
CA ASP A 160 -10.08 4.66 -3.32
C ASP A 160 -8.76 5.16 -2.70
N GLY A 161 -8.86 6.01 -1.68
CA GLY A 161 -7.69 6.55 -0.99
C GLY A 161 -6.93 5.49 -0.20
N PHE A 162 -7.64 4.52 0.40
CA PHE A 162 -7.03 3.35 1.01
C PHE A 162 -6.32 2.49 -0.05
N ALA A 163 -7.02 2.13 -1.14
CA ALA A 163 -6.48 1.25 -2.17
C ALA A 163 -5.24 1.85 -2.86
N GLN A 164 -5.23 3.16 -3.10
CA GLN A 164 -4.05 3.87 -3.61
C GLN A 164 -2.86 3.73 -2.65
N ARG A 165 -3.05 4.00 -1.36
CA ARG A 165 -1.97 3.91 -0.37
C ARG A 165 -1.47 2.49 -0.19
N TYR A 166 -2.39 1.52 -0.12
CA TYR A 166 -2.04 0.12 0.09
C TYR A 166 -1.27 -0.46 -1.11
N THR A 167 -1.66 -0.11 -2.33
CA THR A 167 -0.92 -0.56 -3.53
C THR A 167 0.43 0.12 -3.68
N GLN A 168 0.56 1.39 -3.30
CA GLN A 168 1.84 2.12 -3.37
C GLN A 168 2.83 1.69 -2.27
N ASP A 169 2.37 1.62 -1.03
CA ASP A 169 3.16 1.20 0.13
C ASP A 169 2.25 0.62 1.22
N PHE A 170 2.05 -0.69 1.16
CA PHE A 170 1.25 -1.41 2.15
C PHE A 170 1.81 -1.23 3.57
N ASN A 171 3.12 -1.06 3.76
CA ASN A 171 3.71 -0.90 5.08
C ASN A 171 3.27 0.40 5.74
N ALA A 172 3.10 1.47 4.97
CA ALA A 172 2.59 2.75 5.48
C ALA A 172 1.13 2.64 5.98
N VAL A 173 0.36 1.70 5.44
CA VAL A 173 -1.02 1.40 5.88
C VAL A 173 -1.03 0.47 7.10
N GLU A 174 -0.20 -0.57 7.09
CA GLU A 174 -0.12 -1.61 8.13
C GLU A 174 0.59 -1.15 9.41
N ALA A 175 1.66 -0.37 9.31
CA ALA A 175 2.48 0.00 10.47
C ALA A 175 1.70 0.72 11.58
N PRO A 176 0.79 1.67 11.29
CA PRO A 176 -0.11 2.23 12.31
C PRO A 176 -1.01 1.19 12.98
N ALA A 177 -1.50 0.19 12.24
CA ALA A 177 -2.35 -0.88 12.76
C ALA A 177 -1.55 -1.82 13.70
N TYR A 178 -0.31 -2.14 13.36
CA TYR A 178 0.59 -2.87 14.27
C TYR A 178 0.99 -2.06 15.51
N ALA A 179 1.17 -0.75 15.38
CA ALA A 179 1.54 0.12 16.49
C ALA A 179 0.45 0.12 17.58
N ILE A 180 -0.81 0.33 17.19
CA ILE A 180 -1.93 0.33 18.12
C ILE A 180 -2.20 -1.05 18.72
N GLN A 181 -2.08 -2.13 17.92
CA GLN A 181 -2.13 -3.50 18.43
C GLN A 181 -1.10 -3.72 19.54
N GLY A 182 0.13 -3.24 19.34
CA GLY A 182 1.20 -3.33 20.32
C GLY A 182 0.92 -2.53 21.59
N GLU A 183 0.32 -1.35 21.46
CA GLU A 183 -0.07 -0.51 22.59
C GLU A 183 -1.17 -1.16 23.44
N VAL A 184 -2.26 -1.61 22.82
CA VAL A 184 -3.36 -2.29 23.51
C VAL A 184 -2.86 -3.54 24.21
N ARG A 185 -1.98 -4.33 23.57
CA ARG A 185 -1.36 -5.51 24.18
C ARG A 185 -0.58 -5.18 25.45
N ARG A 186 0.16 -4.06 25.46
CA ARG A 186 0.90 -3.62 26.66
C ARG A 186 -0.04 -3.18 27.77
N TRP A 187 -1.10 -2.46 27.44
CA TRP A 187 -2.09 -2.00 28.40
C TRP A 187 -2.83 -3.16 29.07
N LEU A 188 -3.34 -4.13 28.30
CA LEU A 188 -4.03 -5.32 28.85
C LEU A 188 -3.14 -6.11 29.82
N ARG A 189 -1.84 -6.24 29.50
CA ARG A 189 -0.86 -6.88 30.38
C ARG A 189 -0.58 -6.10 31.65
N ALA A 190 -0.80 -4.78 31.65
CA ALA A 190 -0.65 -3.94 32.82
C ALA A 190 -1.89 -3.99 33.72
N GLU A 191 -3.09 -4.07 33.14
CA GLU A 191 -4.34 -4.20 33.89
C GLU A 191 -4.56 -5.59 34.51
N ALA A 192 -3.99 -6.63 33.91
CA ALA A 192 -4.06 -7.99 34.45
C ALA A 192 -3.11 -8.23 35.65
N ARG A 193 -2.36 -7.21 36.09
CA ARG A 193 -1.44 -7.27 37.24
C ARG A 193 -2.06 -6.65 38.47
#